data_AF-H2XMA7-F1
#
_entry.id   AF-H2XMA7-F1
#
_cell.length_a   1.000
_cell.length_b   1.000
_cell.length_c   1.000
_cell.angle_alpha   90.00
_cell.angle_beta   90.00
_cell.angle_gamma   90.00
#
_symmetry.space_group_name_H-M   'P 1'
#
loop_
_entity.id
_entity.type
_entity.pdbx_description
1 polymer ?
#
loop_
_entity_poly.entity_id
_entity_poly.type
_entity_poly.pdbx_seq_one_letter_code
_entity_poly.pdbx_strand_id
1 'polypeptide(L)'
;MPSKREIMISSSCVAVIGRVSNVGHDDVKWGSPQRLREYGLRPKSGRPNIKRDGRFGRKIKPPKHTIVIGDKALHQRTTDFNE
;
A
#
# COMPACT_ATOMS: atom_id res chain seq x y z
N MET A 1 6.43 -0.27 5.48
CA MET A 1 5.15 -0.83 4.96
C MET A 1 5.41 -1.82 3.83
N PRO A 2 4.46 -2.72 3.47
CA PRO A 2 4.64 -3.68 2.36
C PRO A 2 5.01 -3.01 1.04
N SER A 3 4.56 -1.77 0.82
CA SER A 3 4.87 -0.94 -0.35
C SER A 3 6.21 -0.18 -0.29
N LYS A 4 7.07 -0.48 0.70
CA LYS A 4 8.33 0.25 1.02
C LYS A 4 8.17 1.72 1.40
N ARG A 5 6.94 2.21 1.57
CA ARG A 5 6.67 3.54 2.10
C ARG A 5 6.95 3.58 3.61
N GLU A 6 7.62 4.65 4.05
CA GLU A 6 7.84 4.96 5.46
C GLU A 6 6.59 5.60 6.07
N ILE A 7 6.27 5.20 7.29
CA ILE A 7 5.14 5.74 8.06
C ILE A 7 5.59 5.89 9.51
N MET A 8 5.34 7.06 10.10
CA MET A 8 5.46 7.33 11.53
C MET A 8 4.10 7.06 12.18
N ILE A 9 4.08 6.21 13.21
CA ILE A 9 2.88 5.77 13.91
C ILE A 9 3.04 6.11 15.39
N SER A 10 1.94 6.42 16.09
CA SER A 10 1.92 6.60 17.55
C SER A 10 2.50 5.39 18.28
N SER A 11 3.20 5.64 19.40
CA SER A 11 3.70 4.59 20.30
C SER A 11 2.57 3.78 20.95
N SER A 12 1.36 4.32 21.01
CA SER A 12 0.18 3.63 21.53
C SER A 12 -0.38 2.55 20.59
N CYS A 13 0.04 2.51 19.32
CA CYS A 13 -0.45 1.51 18.37
C CYS A 13 0.14 0.13 18.64
N VAL A 14 -0.72 -0.89 18.62
CA VAL A 14 -0.32 -2.28 18.82
C VAL A 14 0.01 -2.96 17.49
N ALA A 15 0.97 -3.87 17.52
CA ALA A 15 1.35 -4.70 16.38
C ALA A 15 1.62 -6.14 16.85
N VAL A 16 1.43 -7.09 15.94
CA VAL A 16 1.78 -8.50 16.15
C VAL A 16 3.15 -8.76 15.56
N ILE A 17 3.99 -9.48 16.29
CA ILE A 17 5.32 -9.88 15.83
C ILE A 17 5.18 -11.08 14.89
N GLY A 18 5.62 -10.93 13.65
CA GLY A 18 5.71 -12.03 12.70
C GLY A 18 5.36 -11.64 11.26
N ARG A 19 5.11 -12.66 10.44
CA ARG A 19 4.63 -12.54 9.07
C ARG A 19 3.22 -13.10 8.96
N VAL A 20 2.43 -12.58 8.02
CA VAL A 20 1.13 -13.17 7.69
C VAL A 20 1.34 -14.59 7.14
N SER A 21 0.43 -15.50 7.46
CA SER A 21 0.42 -16.88 6.96
C SER A 21 0.21 -16.95 5.45
N ASN A 22 0.43 -18.14 4.85
CA ASN A 22 0.19 -18.41 3.43
C ASN A 22 1.01 -17.51 2.47
N VAL A 23 2.34 -17.61 2.53
CA VAL A 23 3.24 -16.76 1.72
C VAL A 23 3.30 -17.13 0.25
N GLY A 24 2.94 -18.37 -0.11
CA GLY A 24 2.84 -18.80 -1.52
C GLY A 24 1.54 -18.38 -2.21
N HIS A 25 0.75 -17.48 -1.61
CA HIS A 25 -0.54 -17.07 -2.19
C HIS A 25 -0.38 -16.38 -3.55
N ASP A 26 0.72 -15.68 -3.76
CA ASP A 26 1.01 -14.95 -5.00
C ASP A 26 1.29 -15.89 -6.19
N ASP A 27 1.71 -17.13 -5.93
CA ASP A 27 2.08 -18.10 -6.97
C ASP A 27 0.87 -18.89 -7.51
N VAL A 28 -0.29 -18.76 -6.87
CA VAL A 28 -1.51 -19.50 -7.20
C VAL A 28 -2.00 -19.17 -8.61
N LYS A 29 -2.06 -20.17 -9.49
CA LYS A 29 -2.60 -20.02 -10.85
C LYS A 29 -4.13 -20.13 -10.84
N TRP A 30 -4.82 -19.20 -11.51
CA TRP A 30 -6.29 -19.24 -11.61
C TRP A 30 -6.81 -20.36 -12.51
N GLY A 31 -6.04 -20.78 -13.53
CA GLY A 31 -6.34 -21.94 -14.39
C GLY A 31 -7.50 -21.76 -15.38
N SER A 32 -8.66 -21.28 -14.92
CA SER A 32 -9.86 -21.10 -15.74
C SER A 32 -10.59 -19.78 -15.44
N PRO A 33 -11.37 -19.25 -16.40
CA PRO A 33 -12.26 -18.11 -16.16
C PRO A 33 -13.36 -18.41 -15.14
N GLN A 34 -13.71 -19.70 -14.95
CA GLN A 34 -14.71 -20.11 -13.96
C GLN A 34 -14.27 -19.78 -12.54
N ARG A 35 -13.00 -20.05 -12.22
CA ARG A 35 -12.44 -19.75 -10.90
C ARG A 35 -12.51 -18.24 -10.58
N LEU A 36 -12.32 -17.37 -11.56
CA LEU A 36 -12.50 -15.92 -11.38
C LEU A 36 -13.96 -15.56 -11.06
N ARG A 37 -14.94 -16.27 -11.63
CA ARG A 37 -16.36 -16.09 -11.33
C ARG A 37 -16.71 -16.52 -9.90
N GLU A 38 -16.08 -17.59 -9.39
CA GLU A 38 -16.21 -18.01 -7.98
C GLU A 38 -15.74 -16.93 -7.01
N TYR A 39 -14.66 -16.22 -7.35
CA TYR A 39 -14.19 -15.05 -6.59
C TYR A 39 -15.01 -13.77 -6.83
N GLY A 40 -16.08 -13.82 -7.63
CA GLY A 40 -16.94 -12.67 -7.94
C GLY A 40 -16.38 -11.70 -8.98
N LEU A 41 -15.26 -12.02 -9.64
CA LEU A 41 -14.67 -11.20 -10.69
C LEU A 41 -15.37 -11.47 -12.03
N ARG A 42 -16.09 -10.46 -12.54
CA ARG A 42 -16.78 -10.51 -13.84
C ARG A 42 -15.86 -10.09 -14.99
N PRO A 43 -16.11 -10.55 -16.23
CA PRO A 43 -15.36 -10.11 -17.39
C PRO A 43 -15.45 -8.59 -17.54
N LYS A 44 -14.30 -7.95 -17.77
CA LYS A 44 -14.23 -6.51 -18.04
C LYS A 44 -14.81 -6.19 -19.41
N SER A 45 -15.25 -4.96 -19.62
CA SER A 45 -15.78 -4.52 -20.91
C SER A 45 -14.75 -4.70 -22.03
N GLY A 46 -15.16 -5.25 -23.17
CA GLY A 46 -14.32 -5.37 -24.38
C GLY A 46 -14.18 -4.08 -25.19
N ARG A 47 -14.66 -2.94 -24.66
CA ARG A 47 -14.54 -1.66 -25.35
C ARG A 47 -13.06 -1.26 -25.42
N PRO A 48 -12.55 -0.84 -26.59
CA PRO A 48 -11.21 -0.27 -26.72
C PRO A 48 -11.19 1.16 -26.16
N ASN A 49 -11.49 1.31 -24.87
CA ASN A 49 -11.75 2.61 -24.24
C ASN A 49 -10.50 3.48 -24.03
N ILE A 50 -9.35 3.13 -24.59
CA ILE A 50 -8.11 3.81 -24.26
C ILE A 50 -7.23 3.88 -25.51
N LYS A 51 -7.21 5.05 -26.15
CA LYS A 51 -6.02 5.49 -26.88
C LYS A 51 -4.88 5.53 -25.85
N ARG A 52 -3.75 4.87 -26.14
CA ARG A 52 -2.64 4.78 -25.20
C ARG A 52 -1.96 6.15 -25.07
N ASP A 53 -2.53 7.01 -24.23
CA ASP A 53 -1.99 8.31 -23.88
C ASP A 53 -0.68 8.20 -23.08
N GLY A 54 -0.01 9.34 -22.85
CA GLY A 54 1.22 9.42 -22.07
C GLY A 54 1.13 8.94 -20.60
N ARG A 55 -0.07 8.58 -20.11
CA ARG A 55 -0.33 8.00 -18.78
C ARG A 55 0.08 6.53 -18.67
N PHE A 56 0.06 5.78 -19.77
CA PHE A 56 0.29 4.31 -19.77
C PHE A 56 1.77 3.92 -19.88
N GLY A 57 2.68 4.88 -20.05
CA GLY A 57 4.13 4.64 -20.05
C GLY A 57 4.70 4.43 -18.65
N ARG A 58 5.82 3.70 -18.55
CA ARG A 58 6.55 3.47 -17.29
C ARG A 58 6.98 4.81 -16.67
N LYS A 59 6.55 5.09 -15.44
CA LYS A 59 6.94 6.30 -14.69
C LYS A 59 7.90 5.91 -13.56
N ILE A 60 9.14 6.37 -13.65
CA ILE A 60 10.12 6.25 -12.58
C ILE A 60 9.89 7.43 -11.64
N LYS A 61 9.47 7.17 -10.41
CA LYS A 61 9.18 8.19 -9.39
C LYS A 61 10.17 8.07 -8.23
N PRO A 62 10.57 9.18 -7.60
CA PRO A 62 11.36 9.12 -6.37
C PRO A 62 10.57 8.45 -5.23
N PRO A 63 11.23 8.02 -4.15
CA PRO A 63 10.55 7.51 -2.97
C PRO A 63 9.55 8.54 -2.43
N LYS A 64 8.40 8.05 -1.95
CA LYS A 64 7.35 8.92 -1.39
C LYS A 64 7.79 9.41 -0.01
N HIS A 65 7.41 10.64 0.31
CA HIS A 65 7.56 11.17 1.66
C HIS A 65 6.87 10.30 2.71
N THR A 66 7.45 10.32 3.90
CA THR A 66 6.97 9.67 5.11
C THR A 66 5.59 10.21 5.49
N ILE A 67 4.64 9.32 5.78
CA ILE A 67 3.31 9.70 6.30
C ILE A 67 3.37 9.70 7.82
N VAL A 68 2.82 10.72 8.45
CA VAL A 68 2.56 10.71 9.89
C VAL A 68 1.11 10.29 10.13
N ILE A 69 0.89 9.20 10.87
CA ILE A 69 -0.43 8.69 11.24
C ILE A 69 -0.56 8.73 12.76
N GLY A 70 -1.44 9.59 13.24
CA GLY A 70 -1.64 9.87 14.67
C GLY A 70 -1.74 11.37 14.92
N ASP A 71 -1.83 11.75 16.19
CA ASP A 71 -1.87 13.15 16.57
C ASP A 71 -0.61 13.84 16.06
N LYS A 72 -0.78 14.92 15.31
CA LYS A 72 0.30 15.86 15.07
C LYS A 72 0.84 16.20 16.45
N ALA A 73 2.12 15.92 16.70
CA ALA A 73 2.76 16.44 17.88
C ALA A 73 2.39 17.92 17.94
N LEU A 74 1.67 18.29 19.00
CA LEU A 74 1.53 19.67 19.42
C LEU A 74 2.91 20.30 19.24
N HIS A 75 2.96 21.43 18.55
CA HIS A 75 4.13 22.28 18.41
C HIS A 75 5.10 22.12 19.60
N GLN A 76 6.35 21.76 19.28
CA GLN A 76 7.56 22.18 19.99
C GLN A 76 7.37 22.52 21.47
N ARG A 77 7.60 21.57 22.38
CA ARG A 77 8.14 21.94 23.69
C ARG A 77 9.66 22.05 23.57
N THR A 78 10.11 23.07 22.85
CA THR A 78 11.38 23.70 23.15
C THR A 78 11.21 24.34 24.52
N THR A 79 11.60 23.62 25.55
CA THR A 79 12.16 24.25 26.73
C THR A 79 13.44 23.49 27.00
N ASP A 80 14.51 24.03 26.43
CA ASP A 80 15.85 23.89 26.96
C ASP A 80 15.78 24.20 28.47
N PHE A 81 15.81 23.17 29.29
CA PHE A 81 16.17 23.31 30.70
C PHE A 81 17.61 22.78 30.81
N ASN A 82 18.53 23.73 30.69
CA ASN A 82 19.85 23.63 31.31
C ASN A 82 19.65 23.36 32.80
N GLU A 83 20.15 22.22 33.27
CA GLU A 83 20.80 22.04 34.56
C GLU A 83 21.89 20.97 34.41
#